data_AF-A0A822HL02-F1
#
_entry.id   AF-A0A822HL02-F1
#
_cell.length_a   1.000
_cell.length_b   1.000
_cell.length_c   1.000
_cell.angle_alpha   90.00
_cell.angle_beta   90.00
_cell.angle_gamma   90.00
#
_symmetry.space_group_name_H-M   'P 1'
#
loop_
_entity.id
_entity.type
_entity.pdbx_description
1 polymer ?
#
loop_
_entity_poly.entity_id
_entity_poly.type
_entity_poly.pdbx_seq_one_letter_code
_entity_poly.pdbx_strand_id
1 'polypeptide(L)'
;YHMFPDQNAAMVLRGNILLAMGQLDLASFCVEVAAKLQSLSHPEEDGLPSISSSMKMNASSPQQQAIVHSFLEQFDYALSIMERECSFHPTAANYRMLGRLRIKAKRFDDARDAFEKCIQACQNTITDQTIELHGAYLDLSKCLIQLKRYPQAIEQLTILIKLQP
;
A
#
# COMPACT_ATOMS: atom_id res chain seq x y z
N TYR A 1 -20.26 -31.00 7.27
CA TYR A 1 -18.78 -31.11 7.22
C TYR A 1 -18.20 -30.02 8.11
N HIS A 2 -17.69 -30.36 9.29
CA HIS A 2 -17.14 -29.40 10.25
C HIS A 2 -15.79 -28.88 9.73
N MET A 3 -15.75 -27.63 9.28
CA MET A 3 -14.49 -26.92 9.07
C MET A 3 -13.97 -26.46 10.44
N PHE A 4 -12.75 -26.89 10.78
CA PHE A 4 -12.13 -26.63 12.08
C PHE A 4 -11.79 -25.13 12.23
N PRO A 5 -12.22 -24.46 13.30
CA PRO A 5 -11.92 -23.04 13.57
C PRO A 5 -10.42 -22.71 13.59
N ASP A 6 -9.59 -23.69 13.97
CA ASP A 6 -8.14 -23.57 14.05
C ASP A 6 -7.47 -23.34 12.68
N GLN A 7 -8.09 -23.83 11.60
CA GLN A 7 -7.53 -23.72 10.26
C GLN A 7 -7.60 -22.28 9.74
N ASN A 8 -8.66 -21.55 10.09
CA ASN A 8 -8.81 -20.13 9.75
C ASN A 8 -7.84 -19.26 10.54
N ALA A 9 -7.67 -19.54 11.84
CA ALA A 9 -6.70 -18.83 12.68
C ALA A 9 -5.25 -19.06 12.20
N ALA A 10 -4.93 -20.30 11.79
CA ALA A 10 -3.62 -20.65 11.24
C ALA A 10 -3.32 -19.94 9.91
N MET A 11 -4.32 -19.78 9.03
CA MET A 11 -4.15 -19.07 7.76
C MET A 11 -3.93 -17.57 7.94
N VAL A 12 -4.64 -16.94 8.87
CA VAL A 12 -4.43 -15.52 9.22
C VAL A 12 -3.05 -15.32 9.83
N LEU A 13 -2.63 -16.19 10.75
CA LEU A 13 -1.29 -16.13 11.35
C LEU A 13 -0.20 -16.33 10.30
N ARG A 14 -0.40 -17.26 9.36
CA ARG A 14 0.51 -17.50 8.24
C ARG A 14 0.59 -16.28 7.31
N GLY A 15 -0.54 -15.65 6.98
CA GLY A 15 -0.57 -14.41 6.20
C GLY A 15 0.22 -13.28 6.86
N ASN A 16 0.08 -13.12 8.18
CA ASN A 16 0.81 -12.11 8.95
C ASN A 16 2.32 -12.37 9.00
N ILE A 17 2.74 -13.63 9.14
CA ILE A 17 4.15 -14.02 9.10
C ILE A 17 4.73 -13.81 7.69
N LEU A 18 3.99 -14.15 6.63
CA LEU A 18 4.42 -13.95 5.25
C LEU A 18 4.56 -12.47 4.88
N LEU A 19 3.67 -11.63 5.44
CA LEU A 19 3.78 -10.17 5.34
C LEU A 19 5.03 -9.64 6.05
N ALA A 20 5.32 -10.15 7.26
CA ALA A 20 6.54 -9.81 7.99
C ALA A 20 7.82 -10.29 7.28
N MET A 21 7.73 -11.36 6.50
CA MET A 21 8.82 -11.92 5.68
C MET A 21 8.96 -11.26 4.30
N GLY A 22 8.11 -10.28 3.94
CA GLY A 22 8.18 -9.57 2.66
C GLY A 22 7.80 -10.40 1.43
N GLN A 23 7.22 -11.60 1.63
CA GLN A 23 6.77 -12.48 0.54
C GLN A 23 5.31 -12.19 0.18
N LEU A 24 5.13 -11.07 -0.52
CA LEU A 24 3.82 -10.47 -0.79
C LEU A 24 2.92 -11.33 -1.71
N ASP A 25 3.51 -12.11 -2.62
CA ASP A 25 2.76 -13.00 -3.53
C ASP A 25 2.12 -14.20 -2.82
N LEU A 26 2.63 -14.58 -1.65
CA LEU A 26 2.08 -15.68 -0.84
C LEU A 26 1.07 -15.19 0.20
N ALA A 27 1.16 -13.92 0.59
CA ALA A 27 0.19 -13.26 1.46
C ALA A 27 -1.14 -13.01 0.74
N SER A 28 -1.12 -12.67 -0.56
CA SER A 28 -2.32 -12.48 -1.39
C SER A 28 -3.18 -13.75 -1.45
N PHE A 29 -2.57 -14.93 -1.61
CA PHE A 29 -3.27 -16.21 -1.60
C PHE A 29 -4.01 -16.49 -0.28
N CYS A 30 -3.41 -16.13 0.86
CA CYS A 30 -4.05 -16.31 2.18
C CYS A 30 -5.24 -15.36 2.38
N VAL A 31 -5.13 -14.12 1.88
CA VAL A 31 -6.21 -13.12 1.96
C VAL A 31 -7.36 -13.48 1.04
N GLU A 32 -7.07 -13.94 -0.17
CA GLU A 32 -8.09 -14.34 -1.16
C GLU A 32 -8.87 -15.58 -0.71
N VAL A 33 -8.19 -16.57 -0.12
CA VAL A 33 -8.85 -17.76 0.45
C VAL A 33 -9.67 -17.42 1.69
N ALA A 34 -9.20 -16.53 2.57
CA ALA A 34 -9.97 -16.07 3.73
C ALA A 34 -11.24 -15.30 3.30
N ALA A 35 -11.14 -14.45 2.28
CA ALA A 35 -12.29 -13.72 1.71
C ALA A 35 -13.28 -14.66 1.00
N LYS A 36 -12.78 -15.67 0.26
CA LYS A 36 -13.62 -16.65 -0.44
C LYS A 36 -14.33 -17.63 0.52
N LEU A 37 -13.70 -17.96 1.65
CA LEU A 37 -14.32 -18.83 2.66
C LEU A 37 -15.40 -18.09 3.47
N GLN A 38 -15.26 -16.77 3.68
CA GLN A 38 -16.30 -15.94 4.29
C GLN A 38 -17.54 -15.79 3.40
N SER A 39 -17.39 -15.79 2.07
CA SER A 39 -18.54 -15.75 1.16
C SER A 39 -19.27 -17.09 1.01
N LEU A 40 -18.66 -18.19 1.47
CA LEU A 40 -19.24 -19.54 1.45
C LEU A 40 -19.91 -19.93 2.79
N SER A 41 -19.76 -19.14 3.85
CA SER A 41 -20.31 -19.41 5.18
C SER A 41 -21.64 -18.67 5.44
N HIS A 42 -22.58 -18.75 4.50
CA HIS A 42 -24.01 -18.52 4.76
C HIS A 42 -24.81 -19.65 4.11
N PRO A 43 -25.31 -20.57 4.94
CA PRO A 43 -26.74 -20.59 5.20
C PRO A 43 -27.03 -20.32 6.67
N GLU A 44 -28.16 -19.68 6.87
CA GLU A 44 -28.82 -19.37 8.14
C GLU A 44 -28.72 -20.54 9.13
N GLU A 45 -28.17 -20.33 10.33
CA GLU A 45 -28.52 -21.11 11.52
C GLU A 45 -28.07 -20.40 12.81
N ASP A 46 -28.92 -20.56 13.82
CA ASP A 46 -29.14 -19.73 15.00
C ASP A 46 -27.98 -19.59 16.02
N GLY A 47 -27.95 -18.45 16.70
CA GLY A 47 -27.83 -18.48 18.17
C GLY A 47 -26.45 -18.33 18.85
N LEU A 48 -25.39 -17.87 18.18
CA LEU A 48 -24.15 -17.45 18.86
C LEU A 48 -23.81 -15.99 18.49
N PRO A 49 -23.17 -15.20 19.39
CA PRO A 49 -22.80 -13.83 19.07
C PRO A 49 -21.88 -13.86 17.86
N SER A 50 -22.43 -13.47 16.71
CA SER A 50 -21.72 -13.40 15.46
C SER A 50 -20.55 -12.47 15.70
N ILE A 51 -19.34 -13.04 15.73
CA ILE A 51 -18.12 -12.27 15.59
C ILE A 51 -18.11 -11.85 14.12
N SER A 52 -18.92 -10.82 13.87
CA SER A 52 -19.30 -10.34 12.56
C SER A 52 -18.05 -10.05 11.76
N SER A 53 -18.18 -10.30 10.48
CA SER A 53 -17.40 -9.91 9.30
C SER A 53 -16.83 -8.47 9.27
N SER A 54 -16.94 -7.72 10.36
CA SER A 54 -16.47 -6.37 10.60
C SER A 54 -15.31 -6.26 11.61
N MET A 55 -14.90 -7.33 12.31
CA MET A 55 -14.02 -7.18 13.49
C MET A 55 -12.52 -7.49 13.30
N LYS A 56 -12.00 -7.85 12.12
CA LYS A 56 -10.53 -8.08 11.93
C LYS A 56 -9.90 -7.46 10.68
N MET A 57 -10.43 -6.33 10.22
CA MET A 57 -9.70 -5.36 9.38
C MET A 57 -9.64 -3.95 10.01
N ASN A 58 -10.18 -3.76 11.21
CA ASN A 58 -10.14 -2.48 11.94
C ASN A 58 -8.83 -2.25 12.72
N ALA A 59 -7.90 -3.22 12.74
CA ALA A 59 -6.61 -3.09 13.41
C ALA A 59 -5.43 -2.92 12.44
N SER A 60 -5.69 -2.90 11.12
CA SER A 60 -4.66 -2.65 10.10
C SER A 60 -4.57 -1.17 9.79
N SER A 61 -3.35 -0.66 9.61
CA SER A 61 -3.15 0.76 9.30
C SER A 61 -3.74 1.10 7.92
N PRO A 62 -4.10 2.36 7.64
CA PRO A 62 -4.58 2.78 6.31
C PRO A 62 -3.63 2.36 5.18
N GLN A 63 -2.32 2.38 5.45
CA GLN A 63 -1.31 1.93 4.52
C GLN A 63 -1.43 0.44 4.19
N GLN A 64 -1.64 -0.41 5.20
CA GLN A 64 -1.80 -1.85 5.01
C GLN A 64 -3.08 -2.17 4.24
N GLN A 65 -4.18 -1.50 4.55
CA GLN A 65 -5.44 -1.66 3.81
C GLN A 65 -5.25 -1.30 2.33
N ALA A 66 -4.65 -0.14 2.05
CA ALA A 66 -4.39 0.31 0.69
C ALA A 66 -3.49 -0.68 -0.09
N ILE A 67 -2.48 -1.25 0.57
CA ILE A 67 -1.62 -2.28 -0.05
C ILE A 67 -2.44 -3.51 -0.43
N VAL A 68 -3.24 -4.06 0.49
CA VAL A 68 -4.09 -5.24 0.23
C VAL A 68 -5.04 -4.97 -0.94
N HIS A 69 -5.74 -3.85 -0.94
CA HIS A 69 -6.64 -3.49 -2.03
C HIS A 69 -5.91 -3.27 -3.36
N SER A 70 -4.67 -2.75 -3.35
CA SER A 70 -3.85 -2.66 -4.57
C SER A 70 -3.44 -4.01 -5.15
N PHE A 71 -3.30 -5.04 -4.31
CA PHE A 71 -3.02 -6.41 -4.76
C PHE A 71 -4.26 -7.09 -5.32
N LEU A 72 -5.43 -6.76 -4.80
CA LEU A 72 -6.73 -7.20 -5.34
C LEU A 72 -7.16 -6.40 -6.58
N GLU A 73 -6.26 -5.59 -7.15
CA GLU A 73 -6.52 -4.67 -8.29
C GLU A 73 -7.66 -3.66 -8.05
N GLN A 74 -8.06 -3.45 -6.80
CA GLN A 74 -9.06 -2.47 -6.38
C GLN A 74 -8.40 -1.10 -6.19
N PHE A 75 -7.82 -0.58 -7.27
CA PHE A 75 -6.96 0.60 -7.23
C PHE A 75 -7.70 1.86 -6.76
N ASP A 76 -8.93 2.10 -7.21
CA ASP A 76 -9.68 3.31 -6.82
C ASP A 76 -9.96 3.34 -5.31
N TYR A 77 -10.31 2.18 -4.73
CA TYR A 77 -10.53 2.09 -3.29
C TYR A 77 -9.23 2.27 -2.51
N ALA A 78 -8.15 1.61 -2.94
CA ALA A 78 -6.82 1.76 -2.35
C ALA A 78 -6.32 3.22 -2.39
N LEU A 79 -6.56 3.92 -3.51
CA LEU A 79 -6.25 5.33 -3.68
C LEU A 79 -7.08 6.20 -2.73
N SER A 80 -8.39 5.95 -2.61
CA SER A 80 -9.26 6.73 -1.73
C SER A 80 -8.83 6.66 -0.25
N ILE A 81 -8.37 5.49 0.20
CA ILE A 81 -7.82 5.31 1.56
C ILE A 81 -6.57 6.19 1.72
N MET A 82 -5.65 6.13 0.75
CA MET A 82 -4.39 6.86 0.85
C MET A 82 -4.51 8.36 0.66
N GLU A 83 -5.45 8.82 -0.16
CA GLU A 83 -5.74 10.25 -0.32
C GLU A 83 -6.30 10.83 0.98
N ARG A 84 -7.19 10.07 1.65
CA ARG A 84 -7.68 10.44 2.99
C ARG A 84 -6.54 10.44 4.01
N GLU A 85 -5.71 9.41 4.02
CA GLU A 85 -4.56 9.31 4.94
C GLU A 85 -3.56 10.46 4.73
N CYS A 86 -3.26 10.85 3.49
CA CYS A 86 -2.39 12.00 3.21
C CYS A 86 -3.03 13.33 3.65
N SER A 87 -4.36 13.41 3.70
CA SER A 87 -5.07 14.61 4.15
C SER A 87 -5.00 14.79 5.67
N PHE A 88 -5.05 13.69 6.43
CA PHE A 88 -4.93 13.72 7.89
C PHE A 88 -3.48 13.68 8.38
N HIS A 89 -2.62 12.94 7.68
CA HIS A 89 -1.23 12.69 8.02
C HIS A 89 -0.34 12.91 6.79
N PRO A 90 -0.02 14.18 6.46
CA PRO A 90 0.75 14.56 5.27
C PRO A 90 2.26 14.29 5.45
N THR A 91 2.63 13.01 5.59
CA THR A 91 4.03 12.58 5.74
C THR A 91 4.65 12.22 4.40
N ALA A 92 5.99 12.33 4.30
CA ALA A 92 6.73 11.91 3.11
C ALA A 92 6.42 10.46 2.72
N ALA A 93 6.43 9.54 3.70
CA ALA A 93 6.12 8.13 3.49
C ALA A 93 4.70 7.92 2.90
N ASN A 94 3.69 8.63 3.42
CA ASN A 94 2.32 8.53 2.93
C ASN A 94 2.20 9.04 1.48
N TYR A 95 2.81 10.18 1.17
CA TYR A 95 2.83 10.73 -0.19
C TYR A 95 3.53 9.80 -1.19
N ARG A 96 4.67 9.23 -0.78
CA ARG A 96 5.39 8.28 -1.61
C ARG A 96 4.58 7.02 -1.89
N MET A 97 3.89 6.50 -0.88
CA MET A 97 3.06 5.31 -1.06
C MET A 97 1.88 5.59 -1.97
N LEU A 98 1.22 6.75 -1.82
CA LEU A 98 0.18 7.21 -2.75
C LEU A 98 0.70 7.28 -4.20
N GLY A 99 1.90 7.85 -4.41
CA GLY A 99 2.53 7.89 -5.74
C GLY A 99 2.76 6.49 -6.33
N ARG A 100 3.23 5.54 -5.53
CA ARG A 100 3.41 4.14 -5.98
C ARG A 100 2.10 3.45 -6.34
N LEU A 101 1.04 3.68 -5.56
CA LEU A 101 -0.30 3.18 -5.90
C LEU A 101 -0.79 3.77 -7.22
N ARG A 102 -0.58 5.08 -7.45
CA ARG A 102 -0.94 5.75 -8.70
C ARG A 102 -0.16 5.19 -9.90
N ILE A 103 1.12 4.83 -9.74
CA ILE A 103 1.87 4.09 -10.77
C ILE A 103 1.21 2.75 -11.06
N LYS A 104 0.87 1.95 -10.04
CA LYS A 104 0.18 0.65 -10.25
C LYS A 104 -1.15 0.84 -11.00
N ALA A 105 -1.88 1.90 -10.69
CA ALA A 105 -3.12 2.29 -11.35
C ALA A 105 -2.92 2.96 -12.74
N LYS A 106 -1.68 3.05 -13.24
CA LYS A 106 -1.30 3.73 -14.50
C LYS A 106 -1.67 5.22 -14.57
N ARG A 107 -1.86 5.86 -13.42
CA ARG A 107 -2.13 7.31 -13.27
C ARG A 107 -0.82 8.07 -13.08
N PHE A 108 -0.01 8.15 -14.14
CA PHE A 108 1.36 8.64 -14.04
C PHE A 108 1.47 10.14 -13.71
N ASP A 109 0.65 11.01 -14.31
CA ASP A 109 0.67 12.45 -13.94
C ASP A 109 0.32 12.66 -12.46
N ASP A 110 -0.69 11.96 -11.95
CA ASP A 110 -1.05 12.04 -10.53
C ASP A 110 0.06 11.46 -9.62
N ALA A 111 0.77 10.43 -10.10
CA ALA A 111 1.90 9.85 -9.37
C ALA A 111 3.06 10.84 -9.25
N ARG A 112 3.36 11.59 -10.33
CA ARG A 112 4.36 12.67 -10.32
C ARG A 112 4.07 13.65 -9.19
N ASP A 113 2.84 14.17 -9.14
CA ASP A 113 2.43 15.17 -8.15
C ASP A 113 2.55 14.63 -6.70
N ALA A 114 2.30 13.34 -6.48
CA ALA A 114 2.47 12.71 -5.18
C ALA A 114 3.95 12.60 -4.77
N PHE A 115 4.86 12.28 -5.70
CA PHE A 115 6.30 12.23 -5.39
C PHE A 115 6.89 13.62 -5.18
N GLU A 116 6.42 14.64 -5.89
CA GLU A 116 6.82 16.03 -5.64
C GLU A 116 6.42 16.47 -4.22
N LYS A 117 5.20 16.13 -3.77
CA LYS A 117 4.77 16.37 -2.39
C LYS A 117 5.61 15.59 -1.36
N CYS A 118 6.04 14.37 -1.69
CA CYS A 118 6.96 13.61 -0.85
C CYS A 118 8.31 14.34 -0.68
N ILE A 119 8.90 14.83 -1.77
CA ILE A 119 10.17 15.57 -1.74
C ILE A 119 10.02 16.84 -0.90
N GLN A 120 8.93 17.60 -1.08
CA GLN A 120 8.63 18.78 -0.27
C GLN A 120 8.48 18.45 1.22
N ALA A 121 7.79 17.35 1.55
CA ALA A 121 7.64 16.91 2.94
C ALA A 121 8.99 16.52 3.57
N CYS A 122 9.88 15.88 2.82
CA CYS A 122 11.24 15.59 3.28
C CYS A 122 12.05 16.85 3.57
N GLN A 123 11.97 17.86 2.70
CA GLN A 123 12.72 19.12 2.85
C GLN A 123 12.22 19.97 4.03
N ASN A 124 10.94 19.84 4.39
CA ASN A 124 10.32 20.60 5.48
C ASN A 124 10.51 19.95 6.87
N THR A 125 11.13 18.77 6.95
CA THR A 125 11.29 18.04 8.21
C THR A 125 12.72 18.19 8.73
N ILE A 126 12.87 18.40 10.05
CA ILE A 126 14.18 18.54 10.72
C ILE A 126 14.92 17.18 10.83
N THR A 127 14.19 16.08 10.74
CA THR A 127 14.75 14.73 10.82
C THR A 127 15.39 14.30 9.50
N ASP A 128 16.43 13.47 9.62
CA ASP A 128 17.08 12.87 8.46
C ASP A 128 16.12 11.90 7.75
N GLN A 129 15.54 12.38 6.65
CA GLN A 129 14.68 11.61 5.76
C GLN A 129 15.40 11.23 4.45
N THR A 130 16.73 11.04 4.50
CA THR A 130 17.56 10.75 3.32
C THR A 130 17.04 9.54 2.53
N ILE A 131 16.62 8.46 3.20
CA ILE A 131 16.09 7.26 2.51
C ILE A 131 14.81 7.56 1.72
N GLU A 132 13.88 8.31 2.34
CA GLU A 132 12.62 8.67 1.67
C GLU A 132 12.86 9.66 0.55
N LEU A 133 13.73 10.65 0.76
CA LEU A 133 14.11 11.62 -0.24
C LEU A 133 14.77 10.97 -1.47
N HIS A 134 15.79 10.14 -1.25
CA HIS A 134 16.48 9.41 -2.33
C HIS A 134 15.48 8.59 -3.14
N GLY A 135 14.64 7.86 -2.44
CA GLY A 135 13.72 6.99 -3.11
C GLY A 135 12.55 7.74 -3.78
N ALA A 136 12.16 8.92 -3.28
CA ALA A 136 11.19 9.78 -3.95
C ALA A 136 11.73 10.31 -5.28
N TYR A 137 12.98 10.78 -5.34
CA TYR A 137 13.63 11.16 -6.60
C TYR A 137 13.71 9.98 -7.58
N LEU A 138 14.04 8.79 -7.09
CA LEU A 138 14.09 7.59 -7.93
C LEU A 138 12.71 7.23 -8.49
N ASP A 139 11.67 7.23 -7.66
CA ASP A 139 10.31 6.87 -8.07
C ASP A 139 9.70 7.95 -9.00
N LEU A 140 10.00 9.23 -8.76
CA LEU A 140 9.66 10.34 -9.66
C LEU A 140 10.35 10.19 -11.03
N SER A 141 11.63 9.84 -11.05
CA SER A 141 12.37 9.63 -12.30
C SER A 141 11.76 8.50 -13.13
N LYS A 142 11.38 7.37 -12.49
CA LYS A 142 10.66 6.27 -13.16
C LYS A 142 9.32 6.75 -13.73
N CYS A 143 8.58 7.55 -12.97
CA CYS A 143 7.32 8.13 -13.41
C CYS A 143 7.50 9.02 -14.65
N LEU A 144 8.50 9.90 -14.65
CA LEU A 144 8.83 10.79 -15.76
C LEU A 144 9.25 10.01 -17.03
N ILE A 145 9.96 8.89 -16.86
CA ILE A 145 10.29 7.98 -17.98
C ILE A 145 9.02 7.39 -18.61
N GLN A 146 8.06 6.94 -17.80
CA GLN A 146 6.76 6.44 -18.29
C GLN A 146 5.99 7.53 -19.04
N LEU A 147 6.08 8.78 -18.58
CA LEU A 147 5.52 9.97 -19.25
C LEU A 147 6.34 10.46 -20.46
N LYS A 148 7.44 9.78 -20.82
CA LYS A 148 8.38 10.17 -21.88
C LYS A 148 9.01 11.56 -21.69
N ARG A 149 9.05 12.05 -20.44
CA ARG A 149 9.68 13.32 -20.05
C ARG A 149 11.15 13.11 -19.68
N TYR A 150 11.93 12.64 -20.66
CA TYR A 150 13.33 12.25 -20.43
C TYR A 150 14.22 13.37 -19.87
N PRO A 151 14.13 14.64 -20.32
CA PRO A 151 14.96 15.71 -19.77
C PRO A 151 14.75 15.92 -18.27
N GLN A 152 13.48 15.92 -17.83
CA GLN A 152 13.13 16.04 -16.41
C GLN A 152 13.60 14.82 -15.62
N ALA A 153 13.47 13.62 -16.17
CA ALA A 153 13.96 12.41 -15.51
C ALA A 153 15.48 12.45 -15.27
N ILE A 154 16.26 12.91 -16.25
CA ILE A 154 17.72 13.05 -16.13
C ILE A 154 18.08 14.07 -15.04
N GLU A 155 17.35 15.17 -14.95
CA GLU A 155 17.55 16.18 -13.90
C GLU A 155 17.35 15.57 -12.52
N GLN A 156 16.24 14.87 -12.29
CA GLN A 156 15.95 14.23 -11.00
C GLN A 156 17.00 13.16 -10.63
N LEU A 157 17.47 12.37 -11.61
CA LEU A 157 18.55 11.40 -11.39
C LEU A 157 19.89 12.08 -11.08
N THR A 158 20.18 13.21 -11.72
CA THR A 158 21.40 13.98 -11.46
C THR A 158 21.39 14.53 -10.04
N ILE A 159 20.25 15.02 -9.56
CA ILE A 159 20.07 15.44 -8.17
C ILE A 159 20.29 14.24 -7.23
N LEU A 160 19.67 13.09 -7.51
CA LEU A 160 19.80 11.87 -6.72
C LEU A 160 21.26 11.40 -6.58
N ILE A 161 22.04 11.43 -7.67
CA ILE A 161 23.46 11.05 -7.65
C ILE A 161 24.28 12.02 -6.78
N LYS A 162 24.00 13.32 -6.86
CA LYS A 162 24.68 14.35 -6.05
C LYS A 162 24.33 14.29 -4.57
N LEU A 163 23.21 13.66 -4.20
CA LEU A 163 22.80 13.45 -2.81
C LEU A 163 23.53 12.29 -2.13
N GLN A 164 24.32 11.48 -2.85
CA GLN A 164 25.16 10.47 -2.20
C GLN A 164 26.19 11.14 -1.27
N PRO A 165 26.39 10.62 -0.04
CA PRO A 165 27.37 11.16 0.90
C PRO A 165 28.82 11.01 0.42
#